data_AF-A0A1M4N356-F1
#
_entry.id   AF-A0A1M4N356-F1
#
_cell.length_a   1.000
_cell.length_b   1.000
_cell.length_c   1.000
_cell.angle_alpha   90.00
_cell.angle_beta   90.00
_cell.angle_gamma   90.00
#
_symmetry.space_group_name_H-M   'P 1'
#
loop_
_entity.id
_entity.type
_entity.pdbx_description
1 polymer ?
#
loop_
_entity_poly.entity_id
_entity_poly.type
_entity_poly.pdbx_seq_one_letter_code
_entity_poly.pdbx_strand_id
1 'polypeptide(L)' 'MTNKLSLILGALIVGAFCYDWMAQDGESTIFLAKKGILLIEYIEFWR' A
#
# COMPACT_ATOMS: atom_id res chain seq x y z
N MET A 1 1.05 -9.28 -15.76
CA MET A 1 0.86 -7.98 -16.44
C MET A 1 1.29 -6.84 -15.53
N THR A 2 2.20 -5.94 -15.95
CA THR A 2 2.52 -4.74 -15.14
C THR A 2 1.38 -3.74 -15.28
N ASN A 3 0.33 -3.93 -14.49
CA ASN A 3 -0.83 -3.07 -14.52
C ASN A 3 -0.43 -1.71 -13.91
N LYS A 4 -0.53 -0.63 -14.69
CA LYS A 4 -0.18 0.74 -14.21
C LYS A 4 -0.91 1.08 -12.91
N LEU A 5 -2.13 0.55 -12.74
CA LEU A 5 -2.92 0.65 -11.53
C LEU A 5 -2.20 0.10 -10.29
N SER A 6 -1.53 -1.05 -10.41
CA SER A 6 -0.79 -1.67 -9.30
C SER A 6 0.40 -0.81 -8.86
N LEU A 7 1.08 -0.15 -9.81
CA LEU A 7 2.18 0.78 -9.50
C LEU A 7 1.67 2.03 -8.79
N ILE A 8 0.56 2.62 -9.28
CA ILE A 8 -0.04 3.81 -8.66
C ILE A 8 -0.52 3.48 -7.25
N LEU A 9 -1.22 2.36 -7.06
CA LEU A 9 -1.70 1.94 -5.76
C LEU A 9 -0.55 1.61 -4.79
N GLY A 10 0.52 0.97 -5.27
CA GLY A 10 1.73 0.73 -4.48
C GLY A 10 2.37 2.03 -4.01
N ALA A 11 2.52 3.02 -4.90
CA ALA A 11 3.04 4.34 -4.54
C ALA A 11 2.13 5.06 -3.52
N LEU A 12 0.81 4.90 -3.64
CA LEU A 12 -0.17 5.48 -2.73
C LEU A 12 -0.06 4.88 -1.32
N ILE A 13 0.11 3.57 -1.21
CA ILE A 13 0.30 2.87 0.07
C ILE A 13 1.62 3.31 0.73
N VAL A 14 2.71 3.41 -0.03
CA VAL A 14 4.01 3.88 0.49
C VAL A 14 3.90 5.34 0.95
N GLY A 15 3.26 6.21 0.16
CA GLY A 15 3.02 7.60 0.53
C GLY A 15 2.18 7.74 1.80
N ALA A 16 1.15 6.90 1.97
CA ALA A 16 0.34 6.86 3.17
C ALA A 16 1.13 6.39 4.40
N PHE A 17 2.06 5.44 4.25
CA PHE A 17 2.98 5.04 5.31
C PHE A 17 3.89 6.19 5.75
N CYS A 18 4.48 6.91 4.80
CA CYS A 18 5.29 8.09 5.11
C CYS A 18 4.46 9.16 5.84
N TYR A 19 3.22 9.39 5.41
CA TYR A 19 2.33 10.35 6.05
C TYR A 19 1.94 9.94 7.47
N ASP A 20 1.60 8.67 7.68
CA ASP A 20 1.23 8.10 8.99
C ASP A 20 2.37 8.24 10.00
N TRP A 21 3.61 7.98 9.58
CA TRP A 21 4.79 8.15 10.43
C TRP A 21 5.11 9.61 10.75
N MET A 22 4.80 10.55 9.86
CA MET A 22 5.11 11.97 10.09
C MET A 22 4.01 12.72 10.85
N ALA A 23 2.74 12.31 10.70
CA ALA A 23 1.59 13.05 11.20
C ALA A 23 0.77 12.33 12.27
N GLN A 24 0.87 11.00 12.38
CA GLN A 24 0.01 10.18 13.24
C GLN A 24 0.79 9.18 14.12
N ASP A 25 2.12 9.37 14.27
CA ASP A 25 2.99 8.51 15.09
C ASP A 25 2.89 6.99 14.78
N GLY A 26 2.44 6.63 13.57
CA GLY A 26 2.31 5.24 13.18
C GLY A 26 1.01 4.54 13.63
N GLU A 27 -0.01 5.27 14.10
CA GLU A 27 -1.28 4.65 14.53
C GLU A 27 -1.96 3.84 13.42
N SER A 28 -1.85 4.27 12.16
CA SER A 28 -2.48 3.59 11.02
C SER A 28 -1.58 2.55 10.36
N THR A 29 -0.38 2.30 10.88
CA THR A 29 0.64 1.43 10.27
C THR A 29 0.11 0.01 10.07
N ILE A 30 -0.62 -0.56 11.04
CA ILE A 30 -1.21 -1.91 10.92
C ILE A 30 -2.30 -1.95 9.84
N PHE A 31 -3.11 -0.90 9.73
CA PHE A 31 -4.14 -0.80 8.70
C PHE A 31 -3.53 -0.69 7.30
N LEU A 32 -2.51 0.15 7.14
CA LEU A 32 -1.78 0.32 5.88
C LEU A 32 -1.03 -0.96 5.48
N ALA A 33 -0.45 -1.68 6.44
CA ALA A 33 0.21 -2.96 6.19
C ALA A 33 -0.78 -3.99 5.62
N LYS A 34 -1.98 -4.10 6.20
CA LYS A 34 -3.05 -4.97 5.69
C LYS A 34 -3.47 -4.60 4.27
N LYS A 35 -3.56 -3.31 3.95
CA LYS A 35 -3.84 -2.85 2.58
C LYS A 35 -2.71 -3.18 1.61
N GLY A 36 -1.46 -3.11 2.06
CA GLY A 36 -0.29 -3.53 1.28
C GLY A 36 -0.33 -5.02 0.92
N ILE A 37 -0.68 -5.88 1.88
CA ILE A 37 -0.83 -7.32 1.64
C ILE A 37 -1.94 -7.59 0.62
N LEU A 38 -3.10 -6.94 0.78
CA LEU A 38 -4.21 -7.07 -0.18
C LEU A 38 -3.80 -6.65 -1.61
N LEU A 39 -2.95 -5.63 -1.74
CA LEU A 39 -2.41 -5.21 -3.02
C LEU A 39 -1.50 -6.28 -3.62
N ILE A 40 -0.66 -6.92 -2.81
CA ILE A 40 0.22 -8.00 -3.24
C ILE A 40 -0.60 -9.20 -3.71
N GLU A 41 -1.62 -9.61 -2.93
CA GLU A 41 -2.55 -10.69 -3.30
C GLU A 41 -3.27 -10.38 -4.62
N TYR A 42 -3.71 -9.13 -4.80
CA TYR A 42 -4.28 -8.66 -6.07
C TYR A 42 -3.25 -8.81 -7.20
N ILE A 43 -2.03 -8.30 -7.04
CA ILE A 43 -0.97 -8.42 -8.06
C ILE A 43 -0.67 -9.88 -8.39
N GLU A 44 -0.64 -10.76 -7.39
CA GLU A 44 -0.44 -12.19 -7.57
C GLU A 44 -1.59 -12.84 -8.35
N PHE A 45 -2.84 -12.48 -8.05
CA PHE A 45 -4.01 -12.95 -8.78
C PHE A 45 -3.98 -12.58 -10.27
N TRP A 46 -3.47 -11.38 -10.60
CA TRP A 46 -3.36 -10.90 -12.00
C TRP A 46 -2.04 -11.26 -12.68
N ARG A 47 -1.14 -11.99 -12.02
CA ARG A 47 0.09 -12.48 -12.62
C ARG A 47 -0.20 -13.64 -13.56
#